data_AF-A0A7S1SJX1-F1
#
_entry.id   AF-A0A7S1SJX1-F1
#
_cell.length_a   1.000
_cell.length_b   1.000
_cell.length_c   1.000
_cell.angle_alpha   90.00
_cell.angle_beta   90.00
_cell.angle_gamma   90.00
#
_symmetry.space_group_name_H-M   'P 1'
#
loop_
_entity.id
_entity.type
_entity.pdbx_description
1 polymer ?
#
loop_
_entity_poly.entity_id
_entity_poly.type
_entity_poly.pdbx_seq_one_letter_code
_entity_poly.pdbx_strand_id
1 'polypeptide(L)'
;ADELQFFTPSCTGPSPKPRGYHSACASADGGKLYIFGGIASRDACNELAILDTATWTWSLPETEGEPPSPRFGCAVALHNDTLWVVGGGQGGDLLRSGDDLHDVHCLDLTTLTWSQPLLAGQPP
;
A
#
# COMPACT_ATOMS: atom_id res chain seq x y z
N ALA A 1 1.70 3.97 35.38
CA ALA A 1 1.84 4.63 34.08
C ALA A 1 2.44 3.58 33.18
N ASP A 2 1.72 3.15 32.14
CA ASP A 2 2.30 2.21 31.17
C ASP A 2 3.38 2.94 30.38
N GLU A 3 4.58 2.38 30.39
CA GLU A 3 5.73 2.94 29.69
C GLU A 3 5.61 2.56 28.20
N LEU A 4 5.69 3.57 27.32
CA LEU A 4 5.72 3.33 25.88
C LEU A 4 7.06 2.70 25.52
N GLN A 5 7.05 1.41 25.19
CA GLN A 5 8.24 0.65 24.82
C GLN A 5 8.19 0.27 23.34
N PHE A 6 9.30 0.50 22.65
CA PHE A 6 9.52 -0.06 21.32
C PHE A 6 9.95 -1.52 21.45
N PHE A 7 9.48 -2.35 20.53
CA PHE A 7 9.95 -3.73 20.39
C PHE A 7 10.16 -4.05 18.91
N THR A 8 11.03 -5.01 18.66
CA THR A 8 11.32 -5.52 17.31
C THR A 8 10.76 -6.93 17.20
N PRO A 9 9.59 -7.13 16.56
CA PRO A 9 9.07 -8.46 16.35
C PRO A 9 9.97 -9.25 15.39
N SER A 10 10.10 -10.55 15.64
CA SER A 10 10.70 -11.46 14.67
C SER A 10 9.65 -11.80 13.62
N CYS A 11 9.82 -11.31 12.41
CA CYS A 11 8.88 -11.56 11.33
C CYS A 11 9.33 -12.72 10.43
N THR A 12 8.36 -13.42 9.83
CA THR A 12 8.60 -14.51 8.87
C THR A 12 7.78 -14.32 7.58
N GLY A 13 7.89 -15.23 6.62
CA GLY A 13 7.12 -15.20 5.38
C GLY A 13 7.77 -14.37 4.26
N PRO A 14 7.18 -14.39 3.05
CA PRO A 14 7.64 -13.57 1.93
C PRO A 14 7.39 -12.10 2.25
N SER A 15 8.47 -11.31 2.34
CA SER A 15 8.40 -9.89 2.68
C SER A 15 8.71 -9.01 1.47
N PRO A 16 8.16 -7.79 1.41
CA PRO A 16 8.47 -6.84 0.35
C PRO A 16 9.96 -6.47 0.39
N LYS A 17 10.53 -6.18 -0.78
CA LYS A 17 11.88 -5.59 -0.85
C LYS A 17 11.97 -4.30 -0.01
N PRO A 18 13.12 -4.01 0.63
CA PRO A 18 13.35 -2.75 1.34
C PRO A 18 13.00 -1.55 0.46
N ARG A 19 12.19 -0.63 1.00
CA ARG A 19 11.61 0.48 0.25
C ARG A 19 11.36 1.73 1.09
N GLY A 20 11.41 2.90 0.45
CA GLY A 20 10.99 4.18 1.03
C GLY A 20 9.72 4.71 0.37
N TYR A 21 9.08 5.72 0.96
CA TYR A 21 7.88 6.40 0.42
C TYR A 21 6.69 5.47 0.12
N HIS A 22 6.64 4.30 0.76
CA HIS A 22 5.46 3.44 0.76
C HIS A 22 4.40 4.02 1.69
N SER A 23 3.18 3.55 1.52
CA SER A 23 2.06 3.92 2.38
C SER A 23 1.52 2.70 3.09
N ALA A 24 1.02 2.92 4.31
CA ALA A 24 0.52 1.84 5.14
C ALA A 24 -0.76 2.24 5.88
N CYS A 25 -1.66 1.27 6.05
CA CYS A 25 -2.82 1.39 6.92
C CYS A 25 -3.06 0.08 7.68
N ALA A 26 -3.80 0.15 8.78
CA ALA A 26 -4.16 -1.02 9.58
C ALA A 26 -5.62 -1.44 9.34
N SER A 27 -5.92 -2.72 9.55
CA SER A 27 -7.28 -3.17 9.78
C SER A 27 -7.85 -2.55 11.06
N ALA A 28 -9.19 -2.44 11.15
CA ALA A 28 -9.85 -1.80 12.28
C ALA A 28 -9.54 -2.48 13.63
N ASP A 29 -9.30 -3.80 13.62
CA ASP A 29 -8.90 -4.60 14.77
C ASP A 29 -7.38 -4.58 15.02
N GLY A 30 -6.59 -3.93 14.16
CA GLY A 30 -5.13 -3.92 14.20
C GLY A 30 -4.47 -5.26 13.87
N GLY A 31 -5.24 -6.28 13.45
CA GLY A 31 -4.76 -7.63 13.14
C GLY A 31 -3.90 -7.71 11.87
N LYS A 32 -4.04 -6.74 10.97
CA LYS A 32 -3.28 -6.68 9.72
C LYS A 32 -2.78 -5.27 9.43
N LEU A 33 -1.56 -5.17 8.94
CA LEU A 33 -1.02 -3.97 8.32
C LEU A 33 -0.91 -4.20 6.81
N TYR A 34 -1.47 -3.27 6.03
CA TYR A 34 -1.40 -3.26 4.58
C TYR A 34 -0.36 -2.23 4.15
N ILE A 35 0.60 -2.64 3.34
CA ILE A 35 1.67 -1.80 2.81
C ILE A 35 1.54 -1.79 1.30
N PHE A 36 1.48 -0.61 0.69
CA PHE A 36 1.35 -0.48 -0.75
C PHE A 36 2.40 0.47 -1.34
N GLY A 37 2.93 0.05 -2.48
CA GLY A 37 3.81 0.85 -3.32
C GLY A 37 5.12 1.28 -2.64
N GLY A 38 5.60 2.47 -3.00
CA GLY A 38 6.89 3.02 -2.60
C GLY A 38 7.98 2.75 -3.62
N ILE A 39 9.23 2.98 -3.23
CA ILE A 39 10.41 2.81 -4.11
C ILE A 39 11.37 1.80 -3.52
N ALA A 40 11.64 0.75 -4.29
CA ALA A 40 12.67 -0.24 -4.03
C ALA A 40 13.76 -0.12 -5.10
N SER A 41 15.02 0.04 -4.69
CA SER A 41 16.16 0.09 -5.62
C SER A 41 16.07 1.13 -6.75
N ARG A 42 15.41 2.29 -6.50
CA ARG A 42 15.11 3.39 -7.45
C ARG A 42 13.91 3.15 -8.38
N ASP A 43 13.26 2.01 -8.29
CA ASP A 43 12.04 1.74 -9.05
C ASP A 43 10.83 1.86 -8.14
N ALA A 44 9.81 2.59 -8.62
CA ALA A 44 8.50 2.58 -8.00
C ALA A 44 7.89 1.18 -8.09
N CYS A 45 7.03 0.83 -7.14
CA CYS A 45 6.31 -0.44 -7.13
C CYS A 45 4.82 -0.23 -6.88
N ASN A 46 4.01 -1.21 -7.23
CA ASN A 46 2.56 -1.27 -6.98
C ASN A 46 2.17 -2.57 -6.27
N GLU A 47 3.13 -3.16 -5.57
CA GLU A 47 2.95 -4.41 -4.82
C GLU A 47 2.18 -4.13 -3.53
N LEU A 48 1.21 -4.99 -3.22
CA LEU A 48 0.58 -5.08 -1.91
C LEU A 48 1.34 -6.09 -1.05
N ALA A 49 1.78 -5.65 0.13
CA ALA A 49 2.28 -6.53 1.18
C ALA A 49 1.37 -6.45 2.40
N ILE A 50 1.15 -7.58 3.06
CA ILE A 50 0.32 -7.68 4.26
C ILE A 50 1.17 -8.27 5.39
N LEU A 51 1.12 -7.64 6.57
CA LEU A 51 1.70 -8.19 7.79
C LEU A 51 0.57 -8.58 8.74
N ASP A 52 0.45 -9.86 9.04
CA ASP A 52 -0.39 -10.38 10.13
C ASP A 52 0.31 -10.09 11.47
N THR A 53 -0.33 -9.28 12.32
CA THR A 53 0.28 -8.79 13.57
C THR A 53 0.12 -9.78 14.73
N ALA A 54 -0.75 -10.79 14.60
CA ALA A 54 -0.88 -11.86 15.59
C ALA A 54 0.28 -12.85 15.49
N THR A 55 0.72 -13.13 14.26
CA THR A 55 1.78 -14.11 13.97
C THR A 55 3.10 -13.47 13.55
N TRP A 56 3.11 -12.17 13.28
CA TRP A 56 4.25 -11.46 12.67
C TRP A 56 4.69 -12.08 11.34
N THR A 57 3.73 -12.51 10.53
CA THR A 57 4.01 -13.15 9.24
C THR A 57 3.64 -12.22 8.09
N TRP A 58 4.59 -12.02 7.18
CA TRP A 58 4.37 -11.31 5.93
C TRP A 58 3.72 -12.21 4.88
N SER A 59 2.90 -11.62 4.02
CA SER A 59 2.40 -12.22 2.79
C SER A 59 2.42 -11.22 1.65
N LEU A 60 2.65 -11.74 0.44
CA LEU A 60 2.61 -11.00 -0.83
C LEU A 60 1.50 -11.61 -1.68
N PRO A 61 0.23 -11.25 -1.45
CA PRO A 61 -0.88 -11.83 -2.21
C PRO A 61 -0.78 -11.46 -3.69
N GLU A 62 -1.14 -12.40 -4.55
CA GLU A 62 -1.44 -12.08 -5.94
C GLU A 62 -2.75 -11.30 -5.99
N THR A 63 -2.79 -10.28 -6.87
CA THR A 63 -3.97 -9.44 -7.06
C THR A 63 -4.31 -9.37 -8.54
N GLU A 64 -5.59 -9.27 -8.86
CA GLU A 64 -6.11 -9.25 -10.23
C GLU A 64 -6.78 -7.90 -10.55
N GLY A 65 -7.30 -7.77 -11.78
CA GLY A 65 -8.06 -6.60 -12.22
C GLY A 65 -7.19 -5.46 -12.74
N GLU A 66 -7.53 -4.23 -12.34
CA GLU A 66 -6.89 -2.99 -12.81
C GLU A 66 -6.07 -2.33 -11.69
N PRO A 67 -4.87 -2.86 -11.38
CA PRO A 67 -4.05 -2.32 -10.30
C PRO A 67 -3.55 -0.91 -10.62
N PRO A 68 -3.25 -0.11 -9.59
CA PRO A 68 -2.55 1.15 -9.78
C PRO A 68 -1.21 0.93 -10.48
N SER A 69 -0.79 1.89 -11.32
CA SER A 69 0.59 1.94 -11.81
C SER A 69 1.60 1.98 -10.65
N PRO A 70 2.85 1.49 -10.85
CA PRO A 70 3.91 1.63 -9.85
C PRO A 70 4.08 3.07 -9.37
N ARG A 71 3.96 3.28 -8.06
CA ARG A 71 3.87 4.63 -7.47
C ARG A 71 4.44 4.72 -6.06
N PHE A 72 4.73 5.94 -5.65
CA PHE A 72 5.21 6.29 -4.31
C PHE A 72 4.44 7.47 -3.75
N GLY A 73 4.46 7.64 -2.43
CA GLY A 73 3.83 8.80 -1.77
C GLY A 73 2.31 8.89 -1.96
N CYS A 74 1.64 7.81 -2.36
CA CYS A 74 0.18 7.76 -2.46
C CYS A 74 -0.49 7.80 -1.08
N ALA A 75 -1.75 8.18 -0.99
CA ALA A 75 -2.54 7.94 0.22
C ALA A 75 -3.15 6.53 0.18
N VAL A 76 -3.19 5.85 1.32
CA VAL A 76 -3.82 4.53 1.46
C VAL A 76 -4.77 4.55 2.64
N ALA A 77 -6.00 4.06 2.44
CA ALA A 77 -7.01 3.96 3.48
C ALA A 77 -7.80 2.66 3.36
N LEU A 78 -8.24 2.12 4.50
CA LEU A 78 -9.11 0.96 4.54
C LEU A 78 -10.54 1.39 4.91
N HIS A 79 -11.54 0.93 4.15
CA HIS A 79 -12.94 1.16 4.44
C HIS A 79 -13.80 -0.02 3.96
N ASN A 80 -14.57 -0.65 4.85
CA ASN A 80 -15.47 -1.78 4.55
C ASN A 80 -14.80 -2.87 3.68
N ASP A 81 -13.69 -3.43 4.16
CA ASP A 81 -12.90 -4.47 3.45
C ASP A 81 -12.39 -4.07 2.07
N THR A 82 -12.40 -2.77 1.78
CA THR A 82 -11.87 -2.19 0.54
C THR A 82 -10.65 -1.35 0.88
N LEU A 83 -9.52 -1.65 0.26
CA LEU A 83 -8.30 -0.84 0.34
C LEU A 83 -8.34 0.21 -0.76
N TRP A 84 -8.22 1.48 -0.40
CA TRP A 84 -8.24 2.61 -1.32
C TRP A 84 -6.83 3.16 -1.49
N VAL A 85 -6.44 3.42 -2.74
CA VAL A 85 -5.18 4.06 -3.11
C VAL A 85 -5.51 5.32 -3.88
N VAL A 86 -5.01 6.46 -3.42
CA VAL A 86 -5.31 7.78 -3.99
C VAL A 86 -4.02 8.50 -4.37
N GLY A 87 -3.92 8.88 -5.64
CA GLY A 87 -2.84 9.67 -6.21
C GLY A 87 -1.46 9.06 -6.01
N GLY A 88 -0.49 9.93 -5.68
CA GLY A 88 0.93 9.61 -5.54
C GLY A 88 1.75 10.14 -6.70
N GLY A 89 3.00 9.72 -6.81
CA GLY A 89 3.87 10.01 -7.94
C GLY A 89 4.35 8.73 -8.63
N GLN A 90 4.63 8.80 -9.92
CA GLN A 90 5.28 7.74 -10.69
C GLN A 90 6.59 8.23 -11.31
N GLY A 91 7.51 7.31 -11.67
CA GLY A 91 8.80 7.63 -12.28
C GLY A 91 10.01 7.20 -11.43
N GLY A 92 11.14 6.93 -12.09
CA GLY A 92 12.34 6.37 -11.44
C GLY A 92 13.29 7.39 -10.80
N ASP A 93 13.13 8.69 -11.11
CA ASP A 93 13.90 9.77 -10.47
C ASP A 93 12.96 10.69 -9.67
N LEU A 94 12.86 10.38 -8.38
CA LEU A 94 12.12 11.10 -7.34
C LEU A 94 12.26 12.63 -7.37
N LEU A 95 13.34 13.15 -7.96
CA LEU A 95 13.71 14.56 -7.87
C LEU A 95 13.60 15.31 -9.19
N ARG A 96 13.34 14.64 -10.33
CA ARG A 96 13.54 15.27 -11.64
C ARG A 96 12.50 14.97 -12.72
N SER A 97 11.75 13.88 -12.65
CA SER A 97 10.94 13.45 -13.80
C SER A 97 9.72 12.61 -13.45
N GLY A 98 9.15 12.81 -12.26
CA GLY A 98 7.93 12.11 -11.88
C GLY A 98 6.67 12.84 -12.34
N ASP A 99 5.65 12.09 -12.74
CA ASP A 99 4.30 12.63 -12.93
C ASP A 99 3.53 12.46 -11.61
N ASP A 100 2.85 13.52 -11.19
CA ASP A 100 1.88 13.46 -10.10
C ASP A 100 0.58 12.83 -10.60
N LEU A 101 0.04 11.94 -9.79
CA LEU A 101 -1.16 11.18 -10.07
C LEU A 101 -2.32 11.68 -9.20
N HIS A 102 -3.50 11.73 -9.80
CA HIS A 102 -4.75 12.10 -9.15
C HIS A 102 -5.83 11.03 -9.29
N ASP A 103 -5.45 9.86 -9.82
CA ASP A 103 -6.33 8.70 -9.96
C ASP A 103 -6.63 8.07 -8.60
N VAL A 104 -7.74 7.32 -8.57
CA VAL A 104 -8.14 6.54 -7.40
C VAL A 104 -8.32 5.11 -7.85
N HIS A 105 -7.84 4.19 -7.03
CA HIS A 105 -8.06 2.77 -7.18
C HIS A 105 -8.60 2.21 -5.88
N CYS A 106 -9.38 1.14 -5.98
CA CYS A 106 -9.80 0.36 -4.84
C CYS A 106 -9.57 -1.13 -5.08
N LEU A 107 -9.22 -1.84 -4.01
CA LEU A 107 -9.01 -3.28 -3.98
C LEU A 107 -10.04 -3.89 -3.03
N ASP A 108 -10.88 -4.79 -3.54
CA ASP A 108 -11.69 -5.67 -2.72
C ASP A 108 -10.76 -6.69 -2.05
N LEU A 109 -10.67 -6.70 -0.72
CA LEU A 109 -9.78 -7.60 0.02
C LEU A 109 -10.30 -9.03 0.15
N THR A 110 -11.58 -9.26 -0.17
CA THR A 110 -12.18 -10.60 -0.21
C THR A 110 -11.80 -11.31 -1.51
N THR A 111 -11.83 -10.59 -2.63
CA THR A 111 -11.53 -11.16 -3.96
C THR A 111 -10.12 -10.86 -4.44
N LEU A 112 -9.41 -9.94 -3.78
CA LEU A 112 -8.11 -9.41 -4.19
C LEU A 112 -8.12 -8.86 -5.63
N THR A 113 -9.22 -8.19 -6.00
CA THR A 113 -9.41 -7.60 -7.33
C THR A 113 -9.41 -6.08 -7.27
N TRP A 114 -8.54 -5.46 -8.06
CA TRP A 114 -8.46 -4.02 -8.23
C TRP A 114 -9.47 -3.50 -9.24
N SER A 115 -9.97 -2.30 -8.99
CA SER A 115 -10.78 -1.54 -9.95
C SER A 115 -10.54 -0.04 -9.80
N GLN A 116 -10.88 0.71 -10.86
CA GLN A 116 -11.00 2.16 -10.79
C GLN A 116 -12.49 2.54 -10.58
N PRO A 117 -12.85 3.18 -9.46
CA PRO A 117 -14.21 3.63 -9.24
C PRO A 117 -14.56 4.78 -10.20
N LEU A 118 -15.82 4.83 -10.64
CA LEU A 118 -16.32 5.98 -11.39
C LEU A 118 -16.41 7.20 -10.47
N LEU A 119 -15.51 8.15 -10.65
CA LEU A 119 -15.50 9.40 -9.88
C LEU A 119 -16.27 10.49 -10.63
N ALA A 120 -17.09 11.24 -9.90
CA ALA A 120 -17.72 12.45 -10.39
C ALA A 120 -16.93 13.68 -9.93
N GLY A 121 -16.85 14.70 -10.79
CA GLY A 121 -16.16 15.96 -10.50
C GLY A 121 -14.79 16.07 -11.17
N GLN A 122 -14.07 17.15 -10.85
CA GLN A 122 -12.68 17.32 -11.27
C GLN A 122 -11.74 16.78 -10.20
N PRO A 123 -10.74 15.97 -10.56
CA PRO A 123 -9.70 15.54 -9.64
C PRO A 123 -8.89 16.76 -9.13
N PRO A 124 -8.33 16.66 -7.92
CA PRO A 124 -7.54 17.73 -7.31
C PRO A 124 -6.22 18.01 -8.05
#